data_AF-C0EV59-F1
#
_entry.id   AF-C0EV59-F1
#
_cell.length_a   1.000
_cell.length_b   1.000
_cell.length_c   1.000
_cell.angle_alpha   90.00
_cell.angle_beta   90.00
_cell.angle_gamma   90.00
#
_symmetry.space_group_name_H-M   'P 1'
#
loop_
_entity.id
_entity.type
_entity.pdbx_description
1 polymer ?
#
loop_
_entity_poly.entity_id
_entity_poly.type
_entity_poly.pdbx_seq_one_letter_code
_entity_poly.pdbx_strand_id
1 'polypeptide(L)' 'MNNIDIDRINELYHKSKSVGLTKAEEAEQKKLRKAYLAAIRKNLRGSLNRIDIQNKDGSIENLGEKYGKKLDKN' A
#
# COMPACT_ATOMS: atom_id res chain seq x y z
N MET A 1 4.33 11.07 1.61
CA MET A 1 5.38 10.03 1.61
C MET A 1 6.35 10.45 0.56
N ASN A 2 7.58 10.71 0.95
CA ASN A 2 8.58 11.34 0.08
C ASN A 2 9.67 10.32 -0.25
N ASN A 3 10.52 10.62 -1.23
CA ASN A 3 11.62 9.72 -1.63
C ASN A 3 12.53 9.36 -0.45
N ILE A 4 12.79 10.33 0.43
CA ILE A 4 13.58 10.13 1.67
C ILE A 4 12.99 9.02 2.56
N ASP A 5 11.66 8.96 2.71
CA ASP A 5 11.02 7.92 3.52
C ASP A 5 11.14 6.54 2.89
N ILE A 6 11.13 6.46 1.55
CA ILE A 6 11.27 5.22 0.78
C ILE A 6 12.71 4.72 0.86
N ASP A 7 13.69 5.62 0.70
CA ASP A 7 15.10 5.32 0.84
C ASP A 7 15.38 4.76 2.23
N ARG A 8 14.81 5.38 3.27
CA ARG A 8 14.92 4.89 4.64
C ARG A 8 14.30 3.50 4.85
N ILE A 9 13.17 3.20 4.22
CA ILE A 9 12.58 1.84 4.24
C ILE A 9 13.54 0.83 3.62
N ASN A 10 14.21 1.20 2.52
CA ASN A 10 15.17 0.33 1.82
C ASN A 10 16.44 0.12 2.65
N GLU A 11 16.99 1.17 3.25
CA GLU A 11 18.12 1.07 4.19
C GLU A 11 17.83 0.10 5.34
N LEU A 12 16.68 0.27 6.00
CA LEU A 12 16.24 -0.60 7.10
C LEU A 12 16.00 -2.03 6.60
N TYR A 13 15.53 -2.21 5.37
CA TYR A 13 15.37 -3.53 4.77
C TYR A 13 16.72 -4.22 4.57
N HIS A 14 17.70 -3.55 3.95
CA HIS A 14 19.04 -4.12 3.77
C HIS A 14 19.72 -4.42 5.10
N LYS A 15 19.59 -3.52 6.09
CA LYS A 15 20.12 -3.74 7.44
C LYS A 15 19.48 -4.94 8.13
N SER A 16 18.17 -5.11 8.01
CA SER A 16 17.44 -6.28 8.55
C SER A 16 17.93 -7.62 7.98
N LYS A 17 18.42 -7.62 6.73
CA LYS A 17 18.91 -8.81 6.03
C LYS A 17 20.37 -9.14 6.33
N SER A 18 21.18 -8.15 6.71
CA SER A 18 22.59 -8.35 7.01
C SER A 18 22.84 -8.57 8.50
N VAL A 19 22.64 -7.54 9.30
CA VAL A 19 23.02 -7.49 10.72
C VAL A 19 21.83 -7.54 11.66
N GLY A 20 20.61 -7.43 11.12
CA GLY A 20 19.38 -7.32 11.91
C GLY A 20 19.05 -5.87 12.29
N LEU A 21 17.84 -5.68 12.84
CA LEU A 21 17.38 -4.37 13.31
C LEU A 21 17.33 -4.34 14.83
N THR A 22 17.60 -3.16 15.39
CA THR A 22 17.25 -2.88 16.77
C THR A 22 15.73 -2.72 16.91
N LYS A 23 15.19 -2.88 18.13
CA LYS A 23 13.74 -2.69 18.39
C LYS A 23 13.22 -1.31 17.95
N ALA A 24 14.05 -0.27 18.10
CA ALA A 24 13.71 1.09 17.68
C ALA A 24 13.59 1.18 16.15
N GLU A 25 14.52 0.56 15.43
CA GLU A 25 14.53 0.52 13.97
C GLU A 25 13.41 -0.34 13.40
N GLU A 26 13.05 -1.45 14.05
CA GLU A 26 11.87 -2.24 13.69
C GLU A 26 10.58 -1.41 13.81
N ALA A 27 10.45 -0.65 14.90
CA ALA A 27 9.30 0.23 15.10
C ALA A 27 9.26 1.35 14.06
N GLU A 28 10.41 1.95 13.74
CA GLU A 28 10.56 2.93 12.66
C GLU A 28 10.15 2.34 11.30
N GLN A 29 10.72 1.18 10.94
CA GLN A 29 10.42 0.50 9.68
C GLN A 29 8.94 0.15 9.57
N LYS A 30 8.31 -0.33 10.66
CA LYS A 30 6.88 -0.64 10.69
C LYS A 30 6.02 0.60 10.50
N LYS A 31 6.37 1.72 11.14
CA LYS A 31 5.68 3.01 10.99
C LYS A 31 5.76 3.51 9.55
N LEU A 32 6.96 3.53 8.97
CA LEU A 32 7.21 3.98 7.61
C LEU A 32 6.46 3.09 6.59
N ARG A 33 6.55 1.76 6.73
CA ARG A 33 5.81 0.81 5.87
C ARG A 33 4.30 0.98 5.97
N LYS A 34 3.76 1.22 7.16
CA LYS A 34 2.32 1.48 7.34
C LYS A 34 1.90 2.74 6.59
N ALA A 35 2.66 3.82 6.70
CA ALA A 35 2.38 5.07 6.00
C ALA A 35 2.48 4.90 4.47
N TYR A 36 3.49 4.17 3.98
CA TYR A 36 3.67 3.84 2.57
C TYR A 36 2.48 3.06 2.02
N LEU A 37 2.08 1.98 2.69
CA LEU A 37 0.95 1.14 2.28
C LEU A 37 -0.37 1.92 2.28
N ALA A 38 -0.58 2.79 3.27
CA ALA A 38 -1.77 3.64 3.30
C ALA A 38 -1.83 4.58 2.09
N ALA A 39 -0.69 5.20 1.72
CA ALA A 39 -0.59 6.06 0.55
C ALA A 39 -0.87 5.28 -0.76
N ILE A 40 -0.28 4.09 -0.91
CA ILE A 40 -0.53 3.22 -2.08
C ILE A 40 -2.00 2.83 -2.17
N ARG A 41 -2.59 2.34 -1.07
CA ARG A 41 -4.00 1.91 -1.05
C ARG A 41 -4.94 3.03 -1.42
N LYS A 42 -4.69 4.26 -0.93
CA LYS A 42 -5.45 5.45 -1.30
C LYS A 42 -5.36 5.73 -2.80
N ASN A 43 -4.16 5.67 -3.37
CA ASN A 43 -3.96 5.91 -4.80
C ASN A 43 -4.64 4.83 -5.66
N LEU A 44 -4.45 3.55 -5.30
CA LEU A 44 -5.08 2.41 -5.97
C LEU A 44 -6.61 2.50 -5.93
N ARG A 45 -7.20 2.85 -4.78
CA ARG A 45 -8.65 3.08 -4.68
C ARG A 45 -9.12 4.16 -5.66
N GLY A 46 -8.41 5.28 -5.74
CA GLY A 46 -8.74 6.35 -6.68
C GLY A 46 -8.72 5.88 -8.14
N SER A 47 -7.78 5.00 -8.49
CA SER A 47 -7.72 4.38 -9.81
C SER A 47 -8.86 3.40 -10.06
N LEU A 48 -9.17 2.52 -9.10
CA LEU A 48 -10.26 1.54 -9.22
C LEU A 48 -11.64 2.22 -9.32
N ASN A 49 -11.87 3.32 -8.61
CA ASN A 49 -13.12 4.09 -8.69
C ASN A 49 -13.41 4.63 -10.11
N ARG A 50 -12.40 4.71 -10.98
CA ARG A 50 -12.53 5.18 -12.37
C ARG A 50 -12.58 4.05 -13.40
N ILE A 51 -12.58 2.80 -12.96
CA ILE A 51 -12.61 1.64 -13.85
C ILE A 51 -13.97 0.95 -13.73
N ASP A 52 -14.68 0.94 -14.85
CA ASP A 52 -15.89 0.15 -15.04
C ASP A 52 -15.57 -1.04 -15.94
N ILE A 53 -15.98 -2.24 -15.53
CA ILE A 53 -15.86 -3.45 -16.34
C ILE A 53 -17.24 -3.84 -16.85
N GLN A 54 -17.36 -4.05 -18.16
CA GLN A 54 -18.50 -4.74 -18.74
C GLN A 54 -18.24 -6.26 -18.72
N ASN A 55 -19.10 -6.99 -18.01
CA ASN A 55 -19.04 -8.44 -17.91
C ASN A 55 -19.61 -9.10 -19.17
N LYS A 56 -19.37 -10.41 -19.33
CA LYS A 56 -19.86 -11.20 -20.47
C LYS A 56 -21.39 -11.21 -20.61
N ASP A 57 -22.11 -11.00 -19.51
CA ASP A 57 -23.57 -10.92 -19.47
C ASP A 57 -24.11 -9.51 -19.80
N GLY A 58 -23.22 -8.56 -20.10
CA GLY A 58 -23.57 -7.17 -20.41
C GLY A 58 -23.71 -6.26 -19.20
N SER A 59 -23.63 -6.78 -17.96
CA SER A 59 -23.64 -5.96 -16.75
C SER A 59 -22.37 -5.10 -16.64
N ILE A 60 -22.49 -3.93 -16.03
CA ILE A 60 -21.37 -3.02 -15.76
C ILE A 60 -21.08 -3.02 -14.26
N GLU A 61 -19.82 -3.19 -13.88
CA GLU A 61 -19.37 -3.20 -12.50
C GLU A 61 -18.22 -2.22 -12.28
N ASN A 62 -18.39 -1.27 -11.37
CA ASN A 62 -17.32 -0.37 -10.95
C ASN A 62 -16.38 -1.10 -9.98
N LEU A 63 -15.09 -1.13 -10.31
CA LEU A 63 -14.10 -1.86 -9.52
C LEU A 63 -13.83 -1.20 -8.17
N GLY A 64 -13.99 0.12 -8.08
CA GLY A 64 -13.89 0.86 -6.84
C GLY A 64 -14.97 0.46 -5.84
N GLU A 65 -16.20 0.28 -6.29
CA GLU A 65 -17.30 -0.17 -5.43
C GLU A 65 -17.12 -1.64 -4.99
N LYS A 66 -16.73 -2.51 -5.92
CA LYS A 66 -16.52 -3.95 -5.66
C LYS A 66 -15.39 -4.21 -4.66
N TYR A 67 -14.26 -3.54 -4.83
CA TYR A 67 -13.02 -3.84 -4.07
C TYR A 67 -12.64 -2.76 -3.05
N GLY A 68 -13.18 -1.55 -3.16
CA GLY A 68 -12.83 -0.41 -2.31
C GLY A 68 -13.05 -0.68 -0.82
N LYS A 69 -14.15 -1.36 -0.46
CA LYS A 69 -14.45 -1.73 0.94
C LYS A 69 -13.51 -2.79 1.53
N LYS A 70 -12.85 -3.60 0.69
CA LYS A 70 -11.88 -4.63 1.15
C LYS A 70 -10.54 -4.00 1.51
N LEU A 71 -10.20 -2.87 0.89
CA LEU A 71 -8.94 -2.15 1.12
C LEU A 71 -8.92 -1.35 2.44
N ASP A 72 -10.07 -1.09 3.08
CA ASP A 72 -10.17 -0.35 4.36
C ASP A 72 -10.12 -1.23 5.62
N LYS A 73 -10.26 -2.55 5.49
CA LYS A 73 -10.41 -3.47 6.63
C LYS A 73 -9.09 -4.03 7.18
N ASN A 74 -7.93 -3.66 6.60
CA ASN A 74 -6.59 -4.19 6.93
C ASN A 74 -5.56 -3.09 7.21
#